data_AF-A0AAD3G729-F1
#
_entry.id   AF-A0AAD3G729-F1
#
_cell.length_a   1.000
_cell.length_b   1.000
_cell.length_c   1.000
_cell.angle_alpha   90.00
_cell.angle_beta   90.00
_cell.angle_gamma   90.00
#
_symmetry.space_group_name_H-M   'P 1'
#
loop_
_entity.id
_entity.type
_entity.pdbx_description
1 polymer ?
#
loop_
_entity_poly.entity_id
_entity_poly.type
_entity_poly.pdbx_seq_one_letter_code
_entity_poly.pdbx_strand_id
1 'polypeptide(L)'
;MKDVLNIGKKFREFVSSIKSNTIDKDKTRSTKQGNSTASLCLAVPASAVYKLRKGDSLSRDEVVRLIDCATEFLCVPESKNISVEIIDEERSSESRLKFYVRINLKNGGNIIGKETQYGMKRELPLNATGKVTEIGFLKNVSILRKFNRI
;
A
#
# COMPACT_ATOMS: atom_id res chain seq x y z
N MET A 1 29.66 -35.69 44.53
CA MET A 1 29.61 -34.56 43.56
C MET A 1 29.42 -35.12 42.14
N LYS A 2 28.21 -35.53 41.74
CA LYS A 2 27.95 -36.05 40.38
C LYS A 2 26.62 -35.56 39.76
N ASP A 3 26.03 -34.48 40.29
CA ASP A 3 24.66 -34.07 39.93
C ASP A 3 24.56 -32.73 39.19
N VAL A 4 25.67 -32.21 38.65
CA VAL A 4 25.66 -30.94 37.89
C VAL A 4 25.90 -31.16 36.39
N LEU A 5 26.35 -32.34 35.96
CA LEU A 5 26.74 -32.60 34.57
C LEU A 5 25.58 -33.08 33.66
N ASN A 6 24.43 -33.46 34.23
CA ASN A 6 23.34 -34.07 33.45
C ASN A 6 22.28 -33.06 32.93
N ILE A 7 22.25 -31.84 33.48
CA ILE A 7 21.31 -30.79 33.07
C ILE A 7 21.72 -30.16 31.72
N GLY A 8 23.03 -30.00 31.47
CA GLY A 8 23.55 -29.38 30.26
C GLY A 8 23.41 -30.22 28.97
N LYS A 9 23.19 -31.53 29.08
CA LYS A 9 22.87 -32.40 27.92
C LYS A 9 21.38 -32.34 27.59
N LYS A 10 20.52 -32.45 28.59
CA LYS A 10 19.06 -32.42 28.43
C LYS A 10 18.57 -31.10 27.84
N PHE A 11 19.20 -29.99 28.21
CA PHE A 11 18.88 -28.67 27.64
C PHE A 11 19.30 -28.55 26.17
N ARG A 12 20.43 -29.14 25.77
CA ARG A 12 20.88 -29.13 24.37
C ARG A 12 20.01 -29.98 23.45
N GLU A 13 19.54 -31.13 23.90
CA GLU A 13 18.58 -31.94 23.15
C GLU A 13 17.22 -31.25 23.00
N PHE A 14 16.74 -30.59 24.06
CA PHE A 14 15.50 -29.81 24.01
C PHE A 14 15.60 -28.65 23.02
N VAL A 15 16.69 -27.88 23.03
CA VAL A 15 16.91 -26.78 22.06
C VAL A 15 17.03 -27.31 20.63
N SER A 16 17.68 -28.46 20.42
CA SER A 16 17.77 -29.08 19.09
C SER A 16 16.41 -29.57 18.59
N SER A 17 15.55 -30.09 19.48
CA SER A 17 14.19 -30.53 19.14
C SER A 17 13.28 -29.36 18.76
N ILE A 18 13.37 -28.21 19.45
CA ILE A 18 12.60 -27.01 19.07
C ILE A 18 13.05 -26.43 17.73
N LYS A 19 14.36 -26.45 17.43
CA LYS A 19 14.90 -25.92 16.17
C LYS A 19 14.42 -26.71 14.95
N SER A 20 14.16 -28.01 15.09
CA SER A 20 13.66 -28.87 14.02
C SER A 20 12.14 -28.82 13.83
N ASN A 21 11.38 -28.26 14.78
CA ASN A 21 9.90 -28.34 14.78
C ASN A 21 9.20 -27.00 14.52
N THR A 22 9.91 -26.00 13.98
CA THR A 22 9.31 -24.72 13.56
C THR A 22 9.54 -24.45 12.08
N ILE A 23 8.88 -25.26 11.26
CA ILE A 23 8.52 -24.99 9.87
C ILE A 23 7.04 -25.43 9.86
N ASP A 24 6.02 -24.57 9.82
CA ASP A 24 5.64 -23.76 8.68
C ASP A 24 4.54 -22.78 9.14
N LYS A 25 4.75 -21.48 8.92
CA LYS A 25 3.66 -20.55 8.59
C LYS A 25 4.23 -19.49 7.65
N ASP A 26 4.22 -19.87 6.37
CA ASP A 26 3.93 -19.01 5.24
C ASP A 26 4.56 -17.62 5.32
N LYS A 27 5.89 -17.59 5.20
CA LYS A 27 6.57 -16.43 4.65
C LYS A 27 7.18 -16.86 3.33
N THR A 28 6.33 -17.01 2.32
CA THR A 28 6.77 -16.88 0.95
C THR A 28 7.37 -15.48 0.82
N ARG A 29 8.67 -15.35 1.11
CA ARG A 29 9.51 -14.29 0.57
C ARG A 29 9.54 -14.57 -0.93
N SER A 30 8.47 -14.15 -1.60
CA SER A 30 8.43 -14.09 -3.03
C SER A 30 9.43 -13.00 -3.41
N THR A 31 10.64 -13.43 -3.77
CA THR A 31 11.51 -12.72 -4.70
C THR A 31 10.86 -12.67 -6.09
N LYS A 32 9.54 -12.38 -6.17
CA LYS A 32 8.93 -11.81 -7.35
C LYS A 32 9.32 -10.35 -7.33
N GLN A 33 10.44 -10.07 -7.98
CA GLN A 33 10.73 -8.76 -8.54
C GLN A 33 9.41 -8.23 -9.11
N GLY A 34 8.91 -7.15 -8.51
CA GLY A 34 7.50 -6.76 -8.55
C GLY A 34 7.06 -6.33 -9.93
N ASN A 35 6.85 -7.27 -10.85
CA ASN A 35 6.34 -7.01 -12.19
C ASN A 35 4.81 -6.90 -12.22
N SER A 36 4.15 -7.17 -11.08
CA SER A 36 2.71 -7.03 -10.96
C SER A 36 2.34 -5.55 -10.86
N THR A 37 1.40 -5.12 -11.70
CA THR A 37 0.81 -3.80 -11.63
C THR A 37 -0.18 -3.69 -10.48
N ALA A 38 -0.31 -2.48 -9.94
CA ALA A 38 -1.23 -2.20 -8.84
C ALA A 38 -2.04 -0.94 -9.13
N SER A 39 -3.26 -0.87 -8.60
CA SER A 39 -4.01 0.38 -8.51
C SER A 39 -3.90 0.93 -7.10
N LEU A 40 -3.33 2.13 -7.01
CA LEU A 40 -3.30 2.96 -5.82
C LEU A 40 -4.53 3.89 -5.83
N CYS A 41 -5.40 3.72 -4.86
CA CYS A 41 -6.62 4.48 -4.69
C CYS A 41 -6.47 5.38 -3.48
N LEU A 42 -6.64 6.69 -3.65
CA LEU A 42 -6.44 7.69 -2.61
C LEU A 42 -7.65 8.61 -2.51
N ALA A 43 -8.01 8.99 -1.29
CA ALA A 43 -8.81 10.17 -1.00
C ALA A 43 -7.88 11.27 -0.50
N VAL A 44 -7.88 12.42 -1.19
CA VAL A 44 -6.93 13.51 -1.00
C VAL A 44 -7.66 14.87 -1.01
N PRO A 45 -7.13 15.91 -0.36
CA PRO A 45 -7.68 17.25 -0.46
C PRO A 45 -7.48 17.84 -1.87
N ALA A 46 -8.34 18.80 -2.25
CA ALA A 46 -8.29 19.46 -3.55
C ALA A 46 -6.90 20.08 -3.87
N SER A 47 -6.25 20.68 -2.86
CA SER A 47 -4.92 21.28 -2.97
C SER A 47 -3.81 20.30 -3.41
N ALA A 48 -3.99 19.00 -3.19
CA ALA A 48 -3.05 17.98 -3.64
C ALA A 48 -3.21 17.62 -5.12
N VAL A 49 -4.40 17.82 -5.69
CA VAL A 49 -4.76 17.30 -7.02
C VAL A 49 -5.32 18.33 -8.00
N TYR A 50 -5.40 19.62 -7.65
CA TYR A 50 -5.99 20.66 -8.50
C TYR A 50 -5.33 20.80 -9.89
N LYS A 51 -4.04 20.46 -10.01
CA LYS A 51 -3.30 20.47 -11.30
C LYS A 51 -3.35 19.15 -12.05
N LEU A 52 -3.77 18.07 -11.39
CA LEU A 52 -3.71 16.72 -11.94
C LEU A 52 -4.84 16.51 -12.96
N ARG A 53 -4.69 15.62 -13.93
CA ARG A 53 -5.75 15.25 -14.87
C ARG A 53 -5.73 13.75 -15.11
N LYS A 54 -6.86 13.21 -15.54
CA LYS A 54 -6.92 11.83 -16.00
C LYS A 54 -5.98 11.67 -17.20
N GLY A 55 -5.16 10.63 -17.18
CA GLY A 55 -4.15 10.35 -18.19
C GLY A 55 -2.75 10.84 -17.84
N ASP A 56 -2.61 11.72 -16.84
CA ASP A 56 -1.31 12.24 -16.41
C ASP A 56 -0.39 11.11 -15.96
N SER A 57 0.88 11.25 -16.34
CA SER A 57 1.96 10.38 -15.85
C SER A 57 2.58 11.03 -14.62
N LEU A 58 2.79 10.23 -13.58
CA LEU A 58 3.34 10.66 -12.31
C LEU A 58 4.72 10.04 -12.09
N SER A 59 5.67 10.88 -11.71
CA SER A 59 6.94 10.46 -11.13
C SER A 59 6.71 9.79 -9.76
N ARG A 60 7.73 9.07 -9.29
CA ARG A 60 7.72 8.47 -7.95
C ARG A 60 7.47 9.52 -6.86
N ASP A 61 8.12 10.67 -6.95
CA ASP A 61 8.02 11.72 -5.93
C ASP A 61 6.62 12.32 -5.88
N GLU A 62 5.95 12.46 -7.02
CA GLU A 62 4.54 12.87 -7.07
C GLU A 62 3.61 11.81 -6.45
N VAL A 63 3.86 10.53 -6.72
CA VAL A 63 3.11 9.43 -6.09
C VAL A 63 3.32 9.46 -4.57
N VAL A 64 4.55 9.65 -4.09
CA VAL A 64 4.87 9.75 -2.65
C VAL A 64 4.14 10.95 -2.03
N ARG A 65 4.19 12.12 -2.68
CA ARG A 65 3.48 13.32 -2.22
C ARG A 65 1.96 13.08 -2.11
N LEU A 66 1.36 12.40 -3.09
CA LEU A 66 -0.07 12.07 -3.04
C LEU A 66 -0.38 11.08 -1.92
N ILE A 67 0.48 10.08 -1.69
CA ILE A 67 0.35 9.18 -0.54
C ILE A 67 0.39 9.99 0.75
N ASP A 68 1.33 10.92 0.91
CA ASP A 68 1.47 11.76 2.12
C ASP A 68 0.25 12.67 2.36
N CYS A 69 -0.35 13.19 1.29
CA CYS A 69 -1.55 14.03 1.39
C CYS A 69 -2.85 13.24 1.54
N ALA A 70 -2.84 11.92 1.36
CA ALA A 70 -4.05 11.11 1.45
C ALA A 70 -4.59 11.14 2.87
N THR A 71 -5.91 11.18 3.02
CA THR A 71 -6.61 10.96 4.30
C THR A 71 -7.09 9.51 4.42
N GLU A 72 -7.36 8.88 3.28
CA GLU A 72 -7.68 7.47 3.17
C GLU A 72 -7.01 6.89 1.93
N PHE A 73 -6.54 5.64 2.02
CA PHE A 73 -5.83 4.99 0.92
C PHE A 73 -6.10 3.49 0.87
N LEU A 74 -5.96 2.92 -0.33
CA LEU A 74 -6.09 1.50 -0.56
C LEU A 74 -5.23 1.13 -1.78
N CYS A 75 -4.43 0.08 -1.66
CA CYS A 75 -3.69 -0.47 -2.80
C CYS A 75 -4.12 -1.90 -3.08
N VAL A 76 -4.52 -2.12 -4.32
CA VAL A 76 -5.07 -3.39 -4.82
C VAL A 76 -4.39 -3.80 -6.12
N PRO A 77 -4.50 -5.08 -6.53
CA PRO A 77 -4.15 -5.48 -7.89
C PRO A 77 -4.91 -4.63 -8.92
N GLU A 78 -4.26 -4.27 -10.03
CA GLU A 78 -4.87 -3.43 -11.08
C GLU A 78 -6.20 -4.00 -11.61
N SER A 79 -6.30 -5.33 -11.69
CA SER A 79 -7.50 -6.05 -12.13
C SER A 79 -8.70 -5.90 -11.20
N LYS A 80 -8.49 -5.45 -9.95
CA LYS A 80 -9.57 -5.27 -9.00
C LYS A 80 -10.31 -3.96 -9.31
N ASN A 81 -11.57 -4.09 -9.69
CA ASN A 81 -12.46 -2.95 -9.86
C ASN A 81 -12.94 -2.46 -8.48
N ILE A 82 -12.86 -1.15 -8.26
CA ILE A 82 -13.44 -0.48 -7.09
C ILE A 82 -14.47 0.50 -7.63
N SER A 83 -15.74 0.22 -7.38
CA SER A 83 -16.82 1.14 -7.77
C SER A 83 -16.80 2.34 -6.84
N VAL A 84 -16.44 3.50 -7.40
CA VAL A 84 -16.42 4.79 -6.71
C VAL A 84 -17.25 5.78 -7.54
N GLU A 85 -18.25 6.38 -6.92
CA GLU A 85 -19.04 7.45 -7.54
C GLU A 85 -18.30 8.77 -7.43
N ILE A 86 -17.78 9.24 -8.56
CA ILE A 86 -17.08 10.53 -8.66
C ILE A 86 -17.79 11.49 -9.62
N ILE A 87 -17.70 12.78 -9.33
CA ILE A 87 -18.17 13.86 -10.21
C ILE A 87 -16.95 14.58 -10.78
N ASP A 88 -16.96 14.82 -12.09
CA ASP A 88 -15.97 15.68 -12.74
C ASP A 88 -16.36 17.13 -12.50
N GLU A 89 -15.89 17.68 -11.38
CA GLU A 89 -16.14 19.06 -10.96
C GLU A 89 -14.86 19.89 -11.14
N GLU A 90 -15.01 21.18 -11.44
CA GLU A 90 -13.88 22.09 -11.55
C GLU A 90 -13.12 22.16 -10.22
N ARG A 91 -11.82 21.86 -10.27
CA ARG A 91 -10.99 21.72 -9.07
C ARG A 91 -10.32 23.03 -8.71
N SER A 92 -10.86 23.71 -7.70
CA SER A 92 -10.19 24.82 -7.02
C SER A 92 -9.24 24.30 -5.94
N SER A 93 -8.03 24.86 -5.83
CA SER A 93 -7.05 24.49 -4.79
C SER A 93 -7.54 24.78 -3.37
N GLU A 94 -8.42 25.78 -3.24
CA GLU A 94 -8.99 26.24 -1.95
C GLU A 94 -10.20 25.42 -1.49
N SER A 95 -10.64 24.45 -2.30
CA SER A 95 -11.78 23.63 -1.96
C SER A 95 -11.47 22.70 -0.78
N ARG A 96 -12.38 22.66 0.20
CA ARG A 96 -12.33 21.71 1.34
C ARG A 96 -12.84 20.31 0.97
N LEU A 97 -13.25 20.11 -0.28
CA LEU A 97 -13.78 18.84 -0.75
C LEU A 97 -12.69 17.77 -0.85
N LYS A 98 -13.09 16.52 -0.60
CA LYS A 98 -12.24 15.35 -0.81
C LYS A 98 -12.38 14.84 -2.24
N PHE A 99 -11.24 14.63 -2.87
CA PHE A 99 -11.14 14.07 -4.21
C PHE A 99 -10.66 12.64 -4.13
N TYR A 100 -11.25 11.80 -4.96
CA TYR A 100 -10.72 10.47 -5.23
C TYR A 100 -9.75 10.55 -6.41
N VAL A 101 -8.63 9.84 -6.28
CA VAL A 101 -7.70 9.61 -7.37
C VAL A 101 -7.30 8.14 -7.42
N ARG A 102 -7.32 7.56 -8.62
CA ARG A 102 -6.82 6.22 -8.90
C ARG A 102 -5.61 6.32 -9.80
N ILE A 103 -4.52 5.70 -9.37
CA ILE A 103 -3.23 5.71 -10.04
C ILE A 103 -2.83 4.27 -10.31
N ASN A 104 -2.61 3.92 -11.57
CA ASN A 104 -2.02 2.63 -11.91
C ASN A 104 -0.50 2.75 -11.81
N LEU A 105 0.10 1.93 -10.96
CA LEU A 105 1.54 1.90 -10.72
C LEU A 105 2.15 0.74 -11.50
N LYS A 106 3.10 1.08 -12.38
CA LYS A 106 4.01 0.08 -12.94
C LYS A 106 4.85 -0.46 -11.80
N ASN A 107 4.93 -1.79 -11.71
CA ASN A 107 5.68 -2.50 -10.68
C ASN A 107 5.21 -2.27 -9.22
N GLY A 108 3.96 -1.85 -9.02
CA GLY A 108 3.40 -1.55 -7.69
C GLY A 108 3.06 -2.77 -6.83
N GLY A 109 3.34 -4.00 -7.26
CA GLY A 109 2.93 -5.22 -6.56
C GLY A 109 3.33 -5.29 -5.08
N ASN A 110 4.49 -4.74 -4.71
CA ASN A 110 5.03 -4.79 -3.35
C ASN A 110 4.24 -3.95 -2.33
N ILE A 111 3.47 -2.97 -2.81
CA ILE A 111 2.68 -2.08 -1.95
C ILE A 111 1.22 -2.54 -1.80
N ILE A 112 0.80 -3.60 -2.50
CA ILE A 112 -0.54 -4.18 -2.37
C ILE A 112 -0.75 -4.68 -0.93
N GLY A 113 -1.91 -4.35 -0.35
CA GLY A 113 -2.29 -4.78 0.99
C GLY A 113 -1.53 -4.12 2.14
N LYS A 114 -0.69 -3.10 1.87
CA LYS A 114 -0.07 -2.32 2.94
C LYS A 114 -1.11 -1.47 3.65
N GLU A 115 -1.06 -1.50 4.98
CA GLU A 115 -2.06 -0.84 5.85
C GLU A 115 -1.62 0.54 6.35
N THR A 116 -0.38 0.97 6.05
CA THR A 116 0.16 2.27 6.48
C THR A 116 0.81 3.03 5.32
N GLN A 117 0.71 4.37 5.32
CA GLN A 117 1.43 5.22 4.36
C GLN A 117 2.94 4.97 4.39
N TYR A 118 3.52 4.82 5.59
CA TYR A 118 4.94 4.50 5.76
C TYR A 118 5.31 3.19 5.04
N GLY A 119 4.51 2.14 5.24
CA GLY A 119 4.70 0.85 4.56
C GLY A 119 4.62 0.97 3.04
N MET A 120 3.70 1.78 2.51
CA MET A 120 3.60 2.02 1.08
C MET A 120 4.83 2.75 0.54
N LYS A 121 5.26 3.85 1.18
CA LYS A 121 6.40 4.65 0.72
C LYS A 121 7.71 3.87 0.74
N ARG A 122 7.93 3.06 1.79
CA ARG A 122 9.13 2.24 1.95
C ARG A 122 9.23 1.14 0.88
N GLU A 123 8.11 0.55 0.52
CA GLU A 123 8.04 -0.58 -0.42
C GLU A 123 7.75 -0.14 -1.87
N LEU A 124 7.50 1.16 -2.08
CA LEU A 124 7.33 1.74 -3.41
C LEU A 124 8.67 1.70 -4.16
N PRO A 125 8.75 0.99 -5.31
CA PRO A 125 9.98 0.86 -6.08
C PRO A 125 10.62 2.21 -6.40
N LEU A 126 11.96 2.25 -6.46
CA LEU A 126 12.71 3.48 -6.78
C LEU A 126 12.44 4.01 -8.19
N ASN A 127 12.09 3.12 -9.12
CA ASN A 127 11.71 3.44 -10.49
C ASN A 127 10.19 3.43 -10.71
N ALA A 128 9.39 3.53 -9.64
CA ALA A 128 7.95 3.53 -9.76
C ALA A 128 7.45 4.75 -10.53
N THR A 129 6.55 4.51 -11.48
CA THR A 129 5.82 5.54 -12.20
C THR A 129 4.33 5.25 -12.13
N GLY A 130 3.53 6.30 -11.96
CA GLY A 130 2.07 6.21 -11.93
C GLY A 130 1.44 6.72 -13.22
N LYS A 131 0.24 6.24 -13.53
CA LYS A 131 -0.67 6.86 -14.49
C LYS A 131 -2.02 7.10 -13.83
N VAL A 132 -2.52 8.32 -13.87
CA VAL A 132 -3.83 8.67 -13.32
C VAL A 132 -4.91 8.09 -14.23
N THR A 133 -5.74 7.20 -13.70
CA THR A 133 -6.81 6.54 -14.46
C THR A 133 -8.18 7.09 -14.13
N GLU A 134 -8.38 7.55 -12.89
CA GLU A 134 -9.62 8.17 -12.42
C GLU A 134 -9.26 9.33 -11.49
N ILE A 135 -10.00 10.43 -11.60
CA ILE A 135 -9.93 11.55 -10.68
C ILE A 135 -11.26 12.28 -10.65
N GLY A 136 -11.74 12.66 -9.47
CA GLY A 136 -12.98 13.43 -9.35
C GLY A 136 -13.42 13.62 -7.91
N PHE A 137 -14.43 14.46 -7.72
CA PHE A 137 -15.02 14.73 -6.41
C PHE A 137 -15.77 13.50 -5.91
N LEU A 138 -15.54 13.10 -4.66
CA LEU A 138 -16.21 11.95 -4.06
C LEU A 138 -17.66 12.29 -3.67
N LYS A 139 -18.63 11.75 -4.43
CA LYS A 139 -20.06 11.94 -4.12
C LYS A 139 -20.48 11.14 -2.89
N ASN A 140 -19.94 9.93 -2.73
CA ASN A 140 -20.27 9.02 -1.62
C ASN A 140 -19.00 8.60 -0.88
N VAL A 141 -18.83 9.12 0.34
CA VAL A 141 -17.68 8.82 1.19
C VAL A 141 -17.78 7.45 1.90
N SER A 142 -18.92 6.76 1.84
CA SER A 142 -19.11 5.48 2.53
C SER A 142 -18.18 4.39 2.00
N ILE A 143 -17.77 4.47 0.73
CA ILE A 143 -16.83 3.53 0.13
C ILE A 143 -15.45 3.59 0.81
N LEU A 144 -15.08 4.75 1.36
CA LEU A 144 -13.81 4.95 2.08
C LEU A 144 -13.72 4.13 3.37
N ARG A 145 -14.83 3.57 3.88
CA ARG A 145 -14.78 2.62 5.02
C ARG A 145 -14.00 1.35 4.70
N LYS A 146 -13.81 1.03 3.42
CA LYS A 146 -12.99 -0.10 2.96
C LYS A 146 -11.52 0.28 2.76
N PHE A 147 -11.17 1.55 2.96
CA PHE A 147 -9.83 2.08 2.80
C PHE A 147 -9.16 2.14 4.17
N ASN A 148 -7.84 2.09 4.16
CA ASN A 148 -7.04 2.38 5.34
C ASN A 148 -7.13 3.88 5.64
N ARG A 149 -7.28 4.21 6.91
CA ARG A 149 -7.34 5.58 7.41
C ARG A 149 -6.07 5.86 8.20
N ILE A 150 -5.57 7.08 8.10
CA ILE A 150 -4.37 7.57 8.80
C ILE A 150 -4.75 8.12 10.16
#